data_AF-A0ABD6DL36-F1
#
_entry.id   AF-A0ABD6DL36-F1
#
_cell.length_a   1.000
_cell.length_b   1.000
_cell.length_c   1.000
_cell.angle_alpha   90.00
_cell.angle_beta   90.00
_cell.angle_gamma   90.00
#
_symmetry.space_group_name_H-M   'P 1'
#
loop_
_entity.id
_entity.type
_entity.pdbx_description
1 polymer ?
#
loop_
_entity_poly.entity_id
_entity_poly.type
_entity_poly.pdbx_seq_one_letter_code
_entity_poly.pdbx_strand_id
1 'polypeptide(L)'
;MTNCSHADPRNHRYLVRVVDGLPKSCSCPADERFDGACKHRVAIAIRGPVLGAARQNAVATDGGLVPAENSEAELVDEDDCDCSALPDGVPCWPCFRDGEREFENESLFD
;
A
#
# COMPACT_ATOMS: atom_id res chain seq x y z
N MET A 1 -13.78 -12.89 -9.45
CA MET A 1 -12.83 -11.76 -9.44
C MET A 1 -13.23 -10.78 -10.53
N THR A 2 -13.29 -9.49 -10.23
CA THR A 2 -13.65 -8.44 -11.20
C THR A 2 -12.49 -7.48 -11.33
N ASN A 3 -12.03 -7.19 -12.55
CA ASN A 3 -11.03 -6.15 -12.75
C ASN A 3 -11.70 -4.78 -12.80
N CYS A 4 -11.71 -4.05 -11.68
CA CYS A 4 -12.33 -2.73 -11.59
C CYS A 4 -11.53 -1.62 -12.30
N SER A 5 -10.26 -1.85 -12.66
CA SER A 5 -9.48 -0.87 -13.44
C SER A 5 -9.68 -0.98 -14.95
N HIS A 6 -10.45 -1.98 -15.42
CA HIS A 6 -10.78 -2.09 -16.83
C HIS A 6 -11.90 -1.12 -17.22
N ALA A 7 -11.88 -0.59 -18.45
CA ALA A 7 -12.89 0.32 -18.97
C ALA A 7 -14.33 -0.26 -18.98
N ASP A 8 -14.44 -1.59 -18.97
CA ASP A 8 -15.70 -2.31 -18.76
C ASP A 8 -15.52 -3.43 -17.72
N PRO A 9 -15.71 -3.12 -16.43
CA PRO A 9 -15.53 -4.08 -15.35
C PRO A 9 -16.53 -5.25 -15.41
N ARG A 10 -17.72 -5.06 -16.00
CA ARG A 10 -18.76 -6.11 -16.02
C ARG A 10 -18.35 -7.26 -16.94
N ASN A 11 -17.75 -6.94 -18.07
CA ASN A 11 -17.18 -7.92 -18.99
C ASN A 11 -15.79 -8.41 -18.60
N HIS A 12 -15.18 -7.83 -17.56
CA HIS A 12 -13.86 -8.25 -17.06
C HIS A 12 -14.00 -8.99 -15.72
N ARG A 13 -14.80 -10.05 -15.76
CA ARG A 13 -15.06 -10.95 -14.63
C ARG A 13 -14.52 -12.34 -14.92
N TYR A 14 -13.78 -12.89 -13.94
CA TYR A 14 -13.19 -14.22 -14.02
C TYR A 14 -13.56 -15.05 -12.79
N LEU A 15 -13.88 -16.32 -13.00
CA LEU A 15 -14.20 -17.28 -11.95
C LEU A 15 -12.93 -18.01 -11.53
N VAL A 16 -12.62 -17.99 -10.23
CA VAL A 16 -11.48 -18.73 -9.67
C VAL A 16 -12.00 -19.90 -8.87
N ARG A 17 -11.52 -21.11 -9.19
CA ARG A 17 -11.82 -22.32 -8.44
C ARG A 17 -10.86 -22.45 -7.26
N VAL A 18 -11.41 -22.55 -6.06
CA VAL A 18 -10.65 -22.76 -4.82
C VAL A 18 -10.88 -24.19 -4.35
N VAL A 19 -9.79 -24.90 -4.04
CA VAL A 19 -9.80 -26.28 -3.51
C VAL A 19 -8.85 -26.31 -2.33
N ASP A 20 -9.31 -26.78 -1.17
CA ASP A 20 -8.56 -26.81 0.08
C ASP A 20 -7.95 -25.45 0.45
N GLY A 21 -8.72 -24.37 0.24
CA GLY A 21 -8.28 -22.99 0.49
C GLY A 21 -7.28 -22.43 -0.54
N LEU A 22 -6.83 -23.23 -1.52
CA LEU A 22 -5.86 -22.81 -2.53
C LEU A 22 -6.54 -22.54 -3.88
N PRO A 23 -6.22 -21.43 -4.56
CA PRO A 23 -6.75 -21.12 -5.88
C PRO A 23 -6.08 -21.98 -6.96
N LYS A 24 -6.80 -23.00 -7.44
CA LYS A 24 -6.28 -24.03 -8.36
C LYS A 24 -6.37 -23.65 -9.83
N SER A 25 -7.45 -22.99 -10.25
CA SER A 25 -7.64 -22.56 -11.65
C SER A 25 -8.49 -21.30 -11.74
N CYS A 26 -8.43 -20.63 -12.88
CA CYS A 26 -9.11 -19.37 -13.16
C CYS A 26 -9.61 -19.33 -14.61
N SER A 27 -10.82 -18.80 -14.85
CA SER A 27 -11.39 -18.67 -16.20
C SER A 27 -10.79 -17.53 -17.05
N CYS A 28 -9.61 -17.01 -16.66
CA CYS A 28 -8.99 -15.90 -17.37
C CYS A 28 -8.01 -16.42 -18.44
N PRO A 29 -7.81 -15.69 -19.55
CA PRO A 29 -6.91 -16.12 -20.63
C PRO A 29 -5.48 -16.42 -20.18
N ALA A 30 -5.01 -15.79 -19.11
CA ALA A 30 -3.66 -16.03 -18.59
C ALA A 30 -3.49 -17.40 -17.93
N ASP A 31 -4.54 -17.99 -17.36
CA ASP A 31 -4.48 -19.32 -16.72
C ASP A 31 -4.40 -20.44 -17.77
N GLU A 32 -4.83 -20.17 -19.01
CA GLU A 32 -4.73 -21.10 -20.14
C GLU A 32 -3.38 -21.00 -20.86
N ARG A 33 -2.82 -19.79 -20.94
CA ARG A 33 -1.64 -19.50 -21.76
C ARG A 33 -0.32 -19.71 -21.04
N PHE A 34 -0.32 -19.66 -19.71
CA PHE A 34 0.90 -19.66 -18.91
C PHE A 34 0.79 -20.69 -17.79
N ASP A 35 1.90 -21.38 -17.51
CA ASP A 35 1.96 -22.40 -16.45
C ASP A 35 1.91 -21.81 -15.03
N GLY A 36 2.23 -20.51 -14.90
CA GLY A 36 2.24 -19.79 -13.63
C GLY A 36 0.85 -19.37 -13.16
N ALA A 37 0.69 -19.17 -11.85
CA ALA A 37 -0.54 -18.65 -11.28
C ALA A 37 -0.84 -17.24 -11.82
N CYS A 38 -1.98 -17.07 -12.49
CA CYS A 38 -2.42 -15.75 -12.93
C CYS A 38 -2.60 -14.79 -11.74
N LYS A 39 -2.52 -13.47 -12.00
CA LYS A 39 -2.70 -12.43 -10.97
C LYS A 39 -3.95 -12.60 -10.12
N HIS A 40 -5.02 -13.18 -10.67
CA HIS A 40 -6.27 -13.43 -9.97
C HIS A 40 -6.14 -14.54 -8.91
N ARG A 41 -5.42 -15.62 -9.22
CA ARG A 41 -5.13 -16.69 -8.25
C ARG A 41 -4.21 -16.17 -7.16
N VAL A 42 -3.16 -15.43 -7.53
CA VAL A 42 -2.25 -14.80 -6.55
C VAL A 42 -3.00 -13.86 -5.61
N ALA A 43 -3.84 -12.96 -6.15
CA ALA A 43 -4.62 -12.01 -5.36
C ALA A 43 -5.52 -12.70 -4.32
N ILE A 44 -6.12 -13.85 -4.66
CA ILE A 44 -6.93 -14.61 -3.70
C ILE A 44 -6.05 -15.26 -2.64
N ALA A 45 -4.92 -15.87 -3.02
CA ALA A 45 -4.03 -16.56 -2.09
C ALA A 45 -3.48 -15.61 -1.01
N ILE A 46 -3.11 -14.38 -1.38
CA ILE A 46 -2.51 -13.42 -0.44
C ILE A 46 -3.54 -12.62 0.36
N ARG A 47 -4.81 -12.58 -0.07
CA ARG A 47 -5.82 -11.70 0.53
C ARG A 47 -6.02 -11.94 2.02
N GLY A 48 -6.13 -13.21 2.43
CA GLY A 48 -6.32 -13.59 3.84
C GLY A 48 -5.15 -13.14 4.72
N PRO A 49 -3.91 -13.57 4.41
CA PRO A 49 -2.72 -13.14 5.14
C PRO A 49 -2.54 -11.62 5.19
N VAL A 50 -2.72 -10.93 4.06
CA VAL A 50 -2.58 -9.46 3.99
C VAL A 50 -3.62 -8.75 4.83
N LEU A 51 -4.90 -9.17 4.76
CA LEU A 51 -5.96 -8.59 5.61
C LEU A 51 -5.74 -8.90 7.09
N GLY A 52 -5.24 -10.10 7.40
CA GLY A 52 -4.89 -10.49 8.76
C GLY A 52 -3.79 -9.60 9.33
N ALA A 53 -2.69 -9.45 8.60
CA ALA A 53 -1.59 -8.56 8.96
C ALA A 53 -2.04 -7.10 9.08
N ALA A 54 -2.86 -6.60 8.16
CA ALA A 54 -3.37 -5.22 8.22
C ALA A 54 -4.27 -4.97 9.44
N ARG A 55 -5.01 -5.99 9.91
CA ARG A 55 -5.83 -5.88 11.12
C ARG A 55 -5.01 -6.00 12.41
N GLN A 56 -3.99 -6.86 12.42
CA GLN A 56 -3.07 -7.01 13.54
C GLN A 56 -2.18 -5.78 13.69
N ASN A 57 -1.72 -5.25 12.57
CA ASN A 57 -1.03 -3.98 12.46
C ASN A 57 -2.03 -2.84 12.24
N ALA A 58 -3.16 -2.82 12.96
CA ALA A 58 -3.90 -1.58 13.22
C ALA A 58 -3.05 -0.66 14.14
N VAL A 59 -1.78 -0.53 13.75
CA VAL A 59 -0.70 0.24 14.30
C VAL A 59 -0.67 1.48 13.44
N ALA A 60 -0.88 2.63 14.07
CA ALA A 60 -0.34 3.91 13.64
C ALA A 60 -0.13 4.05 12.13
N THR A 61 -1.19 4.39 11.38
CA THR A 61 -0.93 5.18 10.17
C THR A 61 -0.09 6.39 10.58
N ASP A 62 0.79 6.84 9.70
CA ASP A 62 1.77 7.95 9.74
C ASP A 62 1.44 9.28 10.47
N GLY A 63 0.48 9.31 11.39
CA GLY A 63 0.17 10.40 12.31
C GLY A 63 -0.33 9.97 13.71
N GLY A 64 0.09 8.83 14.28
CA GLY A 64 -0.19 8.59 15.72
C GLY A 64 0.30 7.28 16.30
N LEU A 65 1.10 7.35 17.37
CA LEU A 65 1.47 6.19 18.19
C LEU A 65 0.21 5.46 18.69
N VAL A 66 0.22 4.13 18.63
CA VAL A 66 -0.74 3.33 19.42
C VAL A 66 -0.45 3.66 20.88
N PRO A 67 -1.40 4.23 21.66
CA PRO A 67 -1.16 4.45 23.07
C PRO A 67 -0.93 3.07 23.68
N ALA A 68 0.30 2.83 24.15
CA ALA A 68 0.47 1.85 25.21
C ALA A 68 -0.45 2.36 26.33
N GLU A 69 -1.45 1.57 26.67
CA GLU A 69 -2.32 1.82 27.80
C GLU A 69 -1.41 1.97 29.04
N ASN A 70 -1.16 3.24 29.39
CA ASN A 70 -0.31 3.76 30.47
C ASN A 70 1.06 4.38 30.10
N SER A 71 1.09 5.41 29.27
CA SER A 71 2.10 6.47 29.37
C SER A 71 1.46 7.82 29.11
N GLU A 72 1.50 8.71 30.10
CA GLU A 72 1.08 10.10 29.99
C GLU A 72 1.66 10.74 28.73
N ALA A 73 0.80 11.00 27.74
CA ALA A 73 1.16 11.67 26.51
C ALA A 73 1.41 13.15 26.83
N GLU A 74 2.69 13.52 26.93
CA GLU A 74 3.10 14.92 26.83
C GLU A 74 2.65 15.44 25.46
N LEU A 75 1.89 16.54 25.48
CA LEU A 75 1.44 17.24 24.29
C LEU A 75 2.67 17.85 23.61
N VAL A 76 3.24 17.15 22.63
CA VAL A 76 4.27 17.71 21.75
C VAL A 76 3.57 18.70 20.83
N ASP A 77 4.04 19.95 20.84
CA ASP A 77 3.50 21.06 20.07
C ASP A 77 3.36 20.68 18.57
N GLU A 78 2.16 20.88 18.01
CA GLU A 78 1.76 20.46 16.66
C GLU A 78 2.39 21.29 15.53
N ASP A 79 3.19 22.31 15.87
CA ASP A 79 3.71 23.31 14.93
C ASP A 79 5.17 23.10 14.46
N ASP A 80 5.90 22.08 14.94
CA ASP A 80 7.27 21.83 14.49
C ASP A 80 7.33 20.67 13.48
N CYS A 81 7.29 21.04 12.20
CA CYS A 81 7.76 20.21 11.09
C CYS A 81 9.14 19.62 11.45
N ASP A 82 9.24 18.32 11.79
CA ASP A 82 10.53 17.65 12.07
C ASP A 82 11.34 17.41 10.80
N CYS A 83 11.73 18.51 10.21
CA CYS A 83 12.31 18.60 8.89
C CYS A 83 13.84 18.61 8.98
N SER A 84 14.35 18.83 10.20
CA SER A 84 15.72 18.60 10.65
C SER A 84 16.11 17.13 10.71
N ALA A 85 15.16 16.20 10.87
CA ALA A 85 15.44 14.76 10.85
C ALA A 85 15.56 14.17 9.43
N LEU A 86 15.27 14.96 8.40
CA LEU A 86 15.34 14.52 7.01
C LEU A 86 16.73 14.75 6.42
N PRO A 87 17.14 13.94 5.43
CA PRO A 87 18.36 14.21 4.67
C PRO A 87 18.34 15.60 4.02
N ASP A 88 19.52 16.23 3.91
CA ASP A 88 19.68 17.51 3.22
C ASP A 88 19.11 17.43 1.78
N GLY A 89 18.44 18.50 1.35
CA GLY A 89 17.81 18.60 0.03
C GLY A 89 16.45 17.89 -0.12
N VAL A 90 15.95 17.24 0.94
CA VAL A 90 14.66 16.52 0.94
C VAL A 90 13.62 17.24 1.82
N PRO A 91 12.56 17.84 1.24
CA PRO A 91 11.48 18.43 2.03
C PRO A 91 10.58 17.35 2.65
N CYS A 92 10.00 17.63 3.81
CA CYS A 92 8.93 16.78 4.33
C CYS A 92 7.68 16.88 3.44
N TRP A 93 6.80 15.87 3.55
CA TRP A 93 5.58 15.83 2.74
C TRP A 93 4.67 17.06 2.90
N PRO A 94 4.38 17.56 4.12
CA PRO A 94 3.62 18.80 4.29
C PRO A 94 4.26 20.00 3.55
N CYS A 95 5.55 20.25 3.74
CA CYS A 95 6.22 21.38 3.09
C CYS A 95 6.23 21.29 1.56
N PHE A 96 6.43 20.09 1.01
CA PHE A 96 6.38 19.89 -0.44
C PHE A 96 4.98 20.08 -1.01
N ARG A 97 3.97 19.51 -0.34
CA ARG A 97 2.57 19.63 -0.74
C ARG A 97 2.09 21.08 -0.70
N ASP A 98 2.48 21.82 0.33
CA ASP A 98 2.04 23.19 0.56
C ASP A 98 2.89 24.23 -0.21
N GLY A 99 3.96 23.79 -0.87
CA GLY A 99 4.82 24.63 -1.70
C GLY A 99 5.85 25.46 -0.91
N GLU A 100 6.02 25.16 0.37
CA GLU A 100 6.95 25.86 1.27
C GLU A 100 8.40 25.43 1.03
N ARG A 101 8.65 24.22 0.48
CA ARG A 101 9.97 23.73 0.07
C ARG A 101 9.89 22.80 -1.15
N GLU A 102 10.94 22.81 -1.96
CA GLU A 102 11.11 21.92 -3.12
C GLU A 102 12.31 20.97 -2.91
N PHE A 103 12.39 19.92 -3.74
CA PHE A 103 13.58 19.06 -3.78
C PHE A 103 14.74 19.80 -4.44
N GLU A 104 15.92 19.71 -3.85
CA GLU A 104 17.14 20.15 -4.52
C GLU A 104 17.44 19.19 -5.67
N ASN A 105 17.34 19.67 -6.91
CA ASN A 105 17.76 18.92 -8.08
C ASN A 105 19.27 19.08 -8.24
N GLU A 106 20.07 18.09 -7.81
CA GLU A 106 21.45 17.99 -8.28
C GLU A 106 21.40 17.67 -9.79
N SER A 107 21.63 18.67 -10.62
CA SER A 107 21.87 18.49 -12.05
C SER A 107 23.21 17.76 -12.23
N LEU A 108 23.20 16.44 -12.14
CA LEU A 108 24.30 15.58 -12.57
C LEU A 108 24.33 15.52 -14.11
N PHE A 109 24.70 16.63 -14.72
CA PHE A 109 25.20 16.70 -16.09
C PHE A 109 26.24 17.81 -16.16
N ASP A 110 27.47 17.48 -15.78
CA ASP A 110 28.69 18.08 -16.34
C ASP A 110 29.21 17.16 -17.46
#